data_AF-A0A3R9QZW9-F1
#
_entry.id   AF-A0A3R9QZW9-F1
#
_cell.length_a   1.000
_cell.length_b   1.000
_cell.length_c   1.000
_cell.angle_alpha   90.00
_cell.angle_beta   90.00
_cell.angle_gamma   90.00
#
_symmetry.space_group_name_H-M   'P 1'
#
loop_
_entity.id
_entity.type
_entity.pdbx_description
1 polymer ?
#
loop_
_entity_poly.entity_id
_entity_poly.type
_entity_poly.pdbx_seq_one_letter_code
_entity_poly.pdbx_strand_id
1 'polypeptide(L)'
;MSTSPIPSVYPSSRGATVSNPLPAPSPVIRRRSSPQQGFAIQILGNAVDHLLRSRMFLIDEPPSKADADAIHLLMRLKRAVFSECEQVTEANRSLRQWMARTLTRSAN
;
A
#
# COMPACT_ATOMS: atom_id res chain seq x y z
N MET A 1 11.25 -24.10 -48.76
CA MET A 1 10.02 -24.40 -48.01
C MET A 1 9.59 -23.11 -47.33
N SER A 2 8.41 -22.60 -47.71
CA SER A 2 7.87 -21.29 -47.34
C SER A 2 7.05 -21.42 -46.05
N THR A 3 7.40 -20.68 -45.00
CA THR A 3 6.63 -20.60 -43.77
C THR A 3 5.88 -19.27 -43.73
N SER A 4 4.56 -19.35 -43.86
CA SER A 4 3.64 -18.21 -43.79
C SER A 4 3.73 -17.51 -42.42
N PRO A 5 3.70 -16.17 -42.35
CA PRO A 5 3.65 -15.46 -41.08
C PRO A 5 2.26 -15.58 -40.44
N ILE A 6 2.26 -15.84 -39.14
CA ILE A 6 1.07 -15.97 -38.28
C ILE A 6 0.31 -14.64 -38.25
N PRO A 7 -1.01 -14.62 -38.46
CA PRO A 7 -1.80 -13.40 -38.33
C PRO A 7 -1.79 -12.91 -36.88
N SER A 8 -1.11 -11.78 -36.66
CA SER A 8 -1.16 -11.03 -35.41
C SER A 8 -2.55 -10.42 -35.26
N VAL A 9 -3.38 -11.07 -34.43
CA VAL A 9 -4.65 -10.52 -33.99
C VAL A 9 -4.34 -9.42 -32.98
N TYR A 10 -4.10 -8.21 -33.47
CA TYR A 10 -4.22 -7.02 -32.64
C TYR A 10 -5.69 -6.80 -32.32
N PRO A 11 -6.10 -6.72 -31.04
CA PRO A 11 -7.42 -6.21 -30.73
C PRO A 11 -7.46 -4.74 -31.19
N SER A 12 -8.22 -4.52 -32.25
CA SER A 12 -8.63 -3.21 -32.73
C SER A 12 -9.38 -2.51 -31.60
N SER A 13 -8.71 -1.60 -30.88
CA SER A 13 -9.32 -0.73 -29.89
C SER A 13 -10.09 0.40 -30.60
N ARG A 14 -11.13 0.01 -31.33
CA ARG A 14 -12.09 0.91 -31.95
C ARG A 14 -13.35 0.92 -31.10
N GLY A 15 -13.51 1.97 -30.30
CA GLY A 15 -14.80 2.41 -29.77
C GLY A 15 -15.34 1.64 -28.57
N ALA A 16 -14.83 1.95 -27.38
CA ALA A 16 -15.64 1.94 -26.16
C ALA A 16 -15.08 3.00 -25.21
N THR A 17 -15.53 4.24 -25.38
CA THR A 17 -15.43 5.30 -24.37
C THR A 17 -16.29 4.90 -23.17
N VAL A 18 -15.79 3.97 -22.36
CA VAL A 18 -16.13 3.92 -20.94
C VAL A 18 -15.06 4.77 -20.28
N SER A 19 -15.36 6.04 -20.10
CA SER A 19 -14.64 6.93 -19.19
C SER A 19 -14.86 6.42 -17.77
N ASN A 20 -14.22 5.30 -17.43
CA ASN A 20 -13.95 4.96 -16.05
C ASN A 20 -12.78 5.87 -15.65
N PRO A 21 -13.01 6.92 -14.85
CA PRO A 21 -11.89 7.66 -14.29
C PRO A 21 -11.04 6.63 -13.53
N LEU A 22 -9.75 6.52 -13.89
CA LEU A 22 -8.80 5.75 -13.09
C LEU A 22 -8.95 6.22 -11.63
N PRO A 23 -9.07 5.30 -10.65
CA PRO A 23 -9.07 5.70 -9.26
C PRO A 23 -7.81 6.51 -9.00
N ALA A 24 -8.00 7.78 -8.63
CA ALA A 24 -6.89 8.67 -8.32
C ALA A 24 -5.98 7.97 -7.29
N PRO A 25 -4.64 8.05 -7.44
CA PRO A 25 -3.73 7.42 -6.50
C PRO A 25 -4.06 7.93 -5.09
N SER A 26 -4.38 6.99 -4.19
CA SER A 26 -4.69 7.31 -2.80
C SER A 26 -3.54 8.11 -2.19
N PRO A 27 -3.81 9.18 -1.42
CA PRO A 27 -2.77 10.01 -0.86
C PRO A 27 -1.84 9.15 0.02
N VAL A 28 -0.53 9.23 -0.24
CA VAL A 28 0.48 8.56 0.58
C VAL A 28 0.44 9.18 1.98
N ILE A 29 -0.09 8.45 2.96
CA ILE A 29 -0.15 8.89 4.36
C ILE A 29 1.22 8.63 5.00
N ARG A 30 1.96 9.71 5.25
CA ARG A 30 3.18 9.66 6.08
C ARG A 30 2.80 9.85 7.55
N ARG A 31 3.27 8.96 8.43
CA ARG A 31 3.07 9.01 9.88
C ARG A 31 4.41 9.03 10.60
N ARG A 32 4.49 9.76 11.71
CA ARG A 32 5.64 9.76 12.61
C ARG A 32 5.31 8.83 13.76
N SER A 33 6.07 7.74 13.86
CA SER A 33 5.99 6.85 15.02
C SER A 33 6.82 7.42 16.17
N SER A 34 6.31 7.31 17.40
CA SER A 34 7.16 7.44 18.59
C SER A 34 8.20 6.31 18.64
N PRO A 35 9.29 6.43 19.42
CA PRO A 35 10.27 5.36 19.58
C PRO A 35 9.64 4.04 20.04
N GLN A 36 8.68 4.10 20.98
CA GLN A 36 7.95 2.93 21.47
C GLN A 36 7.08 2.29 20.39
N GLN A 37 6.37 3.10 19.59
CA GLN A 37 5.55 2.62 18.48
C GLN A 37 6.42 2.00 17.37
N GLY A 38 7.55 2.63 17.05
CA GLY A 38 8.51 2.09 16.08
C GLY A 38 9.08 0.74 16.53
N PHE A 39 9.43 0.63 17.81
CA PHE A 39 9.90 -0.62 18.40
C PHE A 39 8.83 -1.72 18.39
N ALA A 40 7.58 -1.39 18.72
CA ALA A 40 6.47 -2.34 18.63
C ALA A 40 6.24 -2.85 17.19
N ILE A 41 6.27 -1.95 16.21
CA ILE A 41 6.16 -2.31 14.78
C ILE A 41 7.31 -3.23 14.36
N GLN A 42 8.53 -2.97 14.86
CA GLN A 42 9.71 -3.79 14.58
C GLN A 42 9.56 -5.20 15.17
N ILE A 43 9.15 -5.32 16.44
CA ILE A 43 8.90 -6.63 17.07
C ILE A 43 7.87 -7.43 16.27
N LEU A 44 6.75 -6.80 15.90
CA LEU A 44 5.70 -7.45 15.13
C LEU A 44 6.18 -7.87 13.73
N GLY A 45 7.02 -7.06 13.08
CA GLY A 45 7.66 -7.42 11.81
C GLY A 45 8.55 -8.66 11.96
N ASN A 46 9.44 -8.64 12.95
CA ASN A 46 10.35 -9.75 13.22
C ASN A 46 9.60 -11.04 13.58
N ALA A 47 8.48 -10.95 14.30
CA ALA A 47 7.65 -12.11 14.63
C ALA A 47 7.04 -12.75 13.38
N VAL A 48 6.54 -11.95 12.44
CA VAL A 48 6.03 -12.44 11.15
C VAL A 48 7.13 -13.11 10.34
N ASP A 49 8.30 -12.47 10.25
CA ASP A 49 9.46 -13.02 9.53
C ASP A 49 9.93 -14.34 10.16
N HIS A 50 9.95 -14.43 11.49
CA HIS A 50 10.30 -15.65 12.19
C HIS A 50 9.31 -16.79 11.90
N LEU A 51 8.00 -16.52 11.91
CA LEU A 51 6.98 -17.53 11.59
C LEU A 51 7.12 -18.02 10.14
N LEU A 52 7.28 -17.10 9.18
CA LEU A 52 7.50 -17.45 7.79
C LEU A 52 8.76 -18.29 7.61
N ARG A 53 9.85 -17.87 8.24
CA ARG A 53 11.13 -18.57 8.17
C ARG A 53 11.09 -19.94 8.84
N SER A 54 10.44 -20.06 10.01
CA SER A 54 10.23 -21.35 10.68
C SER A 54 9.50 -22.31 9.74
N ARG A 55 8.46 -21.83 9.04
CA ARG A 55 7.73 -22.67 8.09
C ARG A 55 8.56 -23.08 6.89
N MET A 56 9.45 -22.23 6.38
CA MET A 56 10.34 -22.62 5.27
C MET A 56 11.18 -23.87 5.56
N PHE A 57 11.41 -24.19 6.84
CA PHE A 57 12.14 -25.39 7.25
C PHE A 57 11.25 -26.64 7.45
N LEU A 58 9.92 -26.47 7.46
CA LEU A 58 8.93 -27.55 7.58
C LEU A 58 8.40 -27.94 6.19
N ILE A 59 9.29 -28.49 5.36
CA ILE A 59 8.98 -28.83 3.95
C ILE A 59 7.93 -29.95 3.85
N ASP A 60 7.93 -30.88 4.81
CA ASP A 60 7.05 -32.05 4.81
C ASP A 60 5.70 -31.81 5.50
N GLU A 61 5.55 -30.71 6.24
CA GLU A 61 4.31 -30.40 6.95
C GLU A 61 3.46 -29.40 6.13
N PRO A 62 2.19 -29.73 5.85
CA PRO A 62 1.34 -28.83 5.08
C PRO A 62 1.04 -27.54 5.84
N PRO A 63 0.76 -26.44 5.12
CA PRO A 63 0.30 -25.18 5.70
C PRO A 63 -0.80 -25.34 6.75
N SER A 64 -0.49 -25.12 8.03
CA SER A 64 -1.53 -25.09 9.04
C SER A 64 -2.36 -23.82 8.91
N LYS A 65 -3.68 -23.96 9.08
CA LYS A 65 -4.59 -22.81 9.19
C LYS A 65 -4.19 -21.88 10.33
N ALA A 66 -3.68 -22.45 11.42
CA ALA A 66 -3.24 -21.69 12.59
C ALA A 66 -2.10 -20.72 12.25
N ASP A 67 -1.15 -21.11 11.39
CA ASP A 67 -0.06 -20.23 10.97
C ASP A 67 -0.57 -19.04 10.16
N ALA A 68 -1.51 -19.30 9.24
CA ALA A 68 -2.10 -18.26 8.41
C ALA A 68 -2.86 -17.26 9.26
N ASP A 69 -3.64 -17.76 10.23
CA ASP A 69 -4.37 -16.93 11.19
C ASP A 69 -3.40 -16.12 12.08
N ALA A 70 -2.30 -16.71 12.53
CA ALA A 70 -1.27 -16.03 13.30
C ALA A 70 -0.60 -14.89 12.51
N ILE A 71 -0.22 -15.13 11.25
CA ILE A 71 0.36 -14.11 10.37
C ILE A 71 -0.65 -12.98 10.13
N HIS A 72 -1.90 -13.31 9.84
CA HIS A 72 -2.95 -12.30 9.64
C HIS A 72 -3.18 -11.45 10.89
N LEU A 73 -3.19 -12.07 12.06
CA LEU A 73 -3.33 -11.37 13.33
C LEU A 73 -2.16 -10.40 13.57
N LEU A 74 -0.92 -10.86 13.40
CA LEU A 74 0.27 -10.02 13.56
C LEU A 74 0.28 -8.85 12.56
N MET A 75 -0.10 -9.10 11.31
CA MET A 75 -0.20 -8.04 10.30
C MET A 75 -1.30 -7.03 10.63
N ARG A 76 -2.43 -7.49 11.17
CA ARG A 76 -3.52 -6.61 11.63
C ARG A 76 -3.07 -5.77 12.82
N LEU A 77 -2.38 -6.35 13.80
CA LEU A 77 -1.83 -5.62 14.94
C LEU A 77 -0.79 -4.59 14.49
N LYS A 78 0.13 -4.95 13.59
CA LYS A 78 1.12 -4.03 13.04
C LYS A 78 0.46 -2.83 12.35
N ARG A 79 -0.61 -3.06 11.60
CA ARG A 79 -1.41 -2.00 10.96
C ARG A 79 -2.16 -1.15 12.00
N ALA A 80 -2.68 -1.75 13.06
CA ALA A 80 -3.34 -1.03 14.15
C ALA A 80 -2.37 -0.07 14.86
N VAL A 81 -1.19 -0.56 15.27
CA VAL A 81 -0.14 0.28 15.86
C VAL A 81 0.28 1.40 14.91
N PHE A 82 0.46 1.11 13.62
CA PHE A 82 0.75 2.14 12.62
C PHE A 82 -0.39 3.16 12.46
N SER A 83 -1.65 2.73 12.61
CA SER A 83 -2.82 3.61 12.54
C SER A 83 -3.01 4.51 13.76
N GLU A 84 -2.29 4.23 14.85
CA GLU A 84 -2.22 5.07 16.04
C GLU A 84 -1.03 6.04 16.00
N CYS A 85 -0.06 5.84 15.09
CA CYS A 85 1.04 6.79 14.89
C CYS A 85 0.50 8.14 14.41
N GLU A 86 1.04 9.23 14.96
CA GLU A 86 0.66 10.60 14.61
C GLU A 86 0.83 10.83 13.11
N GLN A 87 -0.23 11.28 12.44
CA GLN A 87 -0.15 11.60 11.02
C GLN A 87 0.73 12.84 10.85
N VAL A 88 1.73 12.75 9.97
CA VAL A 88 2.48 13.93 9.55
C VAL A 88 1.58 14.73 8.63
N THR A 89 0.66 15.49 9.20
CA THR A 89 0.00 16.57 8.46
C THR A 89 1.08 17.58 8.16
N GLU A 90 1.48 17.67 6.89
CA GLU A 90 2.34 18.75 6.43
C GLU A 90 1.64 20.08 6.74
N ALA A 91 2.04 20.75 7.83
CA ALA A 91 1.61 22.11 8.14
C ALA A 91 1.77 23.04 6.90
N ASN A 92 2.78 22.75 6.08
CA ASN A 92 3.04 23.41 4.80
C ASN A 92 1.93 23.26 3.75
N ARG A 93 1.13 22.19 3.78
CA ARG A 93 -0.01 22.02 2.87
C ARG A 93 -1.18 22.90 3.29
N SER A 94 -1.40 23.08 4.59
CA SER A 94 -2.37 24.05 5.11
C SER A 94 -1.94 25.48 4.80
N LEU A 95 -0.64 25.78 4.92
CA LEU A 95 -0.08 27.10 4.63
C LEU A 95 -0.10 27.41 3.13
N ARG A 96 0.21 26.44 2.26
CA ARG A 96 0.04 26.57 0.80
C ARG A 96 -1.42 26.75 0.40
N GLN A 97 -2.34 26.02 1.02
CA GLN A 97 -3.78 26.18 0.78
C GLN A 97 -4.29 27.53 1.30
N TRP A 98 -3.75 28.03 2.40
CA TRP A 98 -4.03 29.38 2.90
C TRP A 98 -3.51 30.45 1.94
N MET A 99 -2.26 30.35 1.49
CA MET A 99 -1.67 31.27 0.51
C MET A 99 -2.40 31.27 -0.84
N ALA A 100 -2.85 30.11 -1.33
CA ALA A 100 -3.63 30.01 -2.55
C ALA A 100 -5.00 30.70 -2.44
N ARG A 101 -5.61 30.69 -1.25
CA ARG A 101 -6.88 31.38 -0.97
C ARG A 101 -6.72 32.90 -0.80
N THR A 102 -5.60 33.36 -0.27
CA THR A 102 -5.33 34.81 -0.13
C THR A 102 -4.96 35.44 -1.46
N LEU A 103 -4.20 34.75 -2.32
CA LEU A 103 -3.83 35.27 -3.65
C LEU A 103 -5.02 35.35 -4.62
N THR A 104 -5.96 34.39 -4.57
CA THR A 104 -7.19 34.43 -5.38
C THR A 104 -8.19 35.50 -4.94
N ARG A 105 -8.12 35.95 -3.69
CA ARG A 105 -8.97 37.03 -3.15
C ARG A 105 -8.47 38.44 -3.52
N SER A 106 -7.21 38.57 -3.95
CA SER A 106 -6.61 39.86 -4.32
C SER A 106 -6.69 40.19 -5.82
N ALA A 107 -7.24 39.29 -6.64
CA ALA A 107 -7.30 39.41 -8.10
C ALA A 107 -8.71 39.68 -8.65
N ASN A 108 -9.66 40.03 -7.78
CA ASN A 108 -10.99 40.55 -8.09
C ASN A 108 -11.18 41.88 -7.35
#